data_AF-A0A536I224-F1
#
_entry.id   AF-A0A536I224-F1
#
_cell.length_a   1.000
_cell.length_b   1.000
_cell.length_c   1.000
_cell.angle_alpha   90.00
_cell.angle_beta   90.00
_cell.angle_gamma   90.00
#
_symmetry.space_group_name_H-M   'P 1'
#
loop_
_entity.id
_entity.type
_entity.pdbx_description
1 polymer ?
#
loop_
_entity_poly.entity_id
_entity_poly.type
_entity_poly.pdbx_seq_one_letter_code
_entity_poly.pdbx_strand_id
1 'polypeptide(L)'
;MENVVMRHLFTALIVATAALVACGGAAAAPAPNATAASPVVLSTPGATGAPAAASTTKASANNATAAQLQAALEAAGVPNASRWVIEVQEYRPYPNDDLSFAKLKSQLAKYNPSADTLSRILAALSLP
;
A
#
# COMPACT_ATOMS: atom_id res chain seq x y z
N MET A 1 -42.89 -0.34 -17.78
CA MET A 1 -41.75 -1.14 -18.26
C MET A 1 -40.74 -1.16 -17.12
N GLU A 2 -41.01 -1.80 -15.97
CA GLU A 2 -41.25 -3.25 -15.79
C GLU A 2 -40.21 -4.01 -16.62
N ASN A 3 -39.25 -4.72 -16.02
CA ASN A 3 -39.42 -5.83 -15.08
C ASN A 3 -38.36 -5.78 -13.96
N VAL A 4 -38.70 -5.83 -12.67
CA VAL A 4 -39.28 -6.97 -11.93
C VAL A 4 -38.25 -8.09 -11.74
N VAL A 5 -37.76 -8.17 -10.50
CA VAL A 5 -37.59 -9.39 -9.70
C VAL A 5 -36.45 -10.34 -10.07
N MET A 6 -35.48 -10.44 -9.15
CA MET A 6 -35.05 -11.69 -8.45
C MET A 6 -33.88 -11.27 -7.56
N ARG A 7 -34.07 -10.85 -6.30
CA ARG A 7 -34.30 -11.72 -5.13
C ARG A 7 -33.77 -13.15 -5.34
N HIS A 8 -32.99 -13.61 -4.37
CA HIS A 8 -32.32 -14.92 -4.28
C HIS A 8 -30.95 -14.92 -4.99
N LEU A 9 -29.81 -15.13 -4.32
CA LEU A 9 -29.59 -15.92 -3.13
C LEU A 9 -28.51 -15.29 -2.24
N PHE A 10 -28.90 -15.00 -0.99
CA PHE A 10 -28.07 -15.34 0.16
C PHE A 10 -27.95 -16.88 0.21
N THR A 11 -26.87 -17.41 0.81
CA THR A 11 -26.57 -18.84 1.15
C THR A 11 -25.71 -19.52 0.07
N ALA A 12 -24.52 -20.10 0.31
CA ALA A 12 -24.00 -20.89 1.45
C ALA A 12 -22.46 -20.65 1.63
N LEU A 13 -21.94 -20.46 2.85
CA LEU A 13 -21.37 -21.47 3.75
C LEU A 13 -20.39 -22.46 3.06
N ILE A 14 -19.11 -22.46 3.48
CA ILE A 14 -18.42 -23.62 4.09
C ILE A 14 -17.03 -23.18 4.60
N VAL A 15 -16.79 -23.57 5.86
CA VAL A 15 -15.57 -23.46 6.65
C VAL A 15 -14.55 -24.54 6.25
N ALA A 16 -13.24 -24.26 6.32
CA ALA A 16 -12.17 -25.26 6.52
C ALA A 16 -10.84 -24.52 6.80
N THR A 17 -10.46 -24.27 8.06
CA THR A 17 -9.64 -25.09 8.98
C THR A 17 -8.23 -25.49 8.51
N ALA A 18 -7.24 -24.85 9.17
CA ALA A 18 -6.05 -25.39 9.82
C ALA A 18 -4.90 -26.05 9.02
N ALA A 19 -3.69 -25.52 9.21
CA ALA A 19 -2.47 -26.27 9.61
C ALA A 19 -1.42 -25.26 10.14
N LEU A 20 -1.31 -25.10 11.47
CA LEU A 20 -0.17 -25.57 12.29
C LEU A 20 1.22 -25.42 11.64
N VAL A 21 1.94 -24.38 12.03
CA VAL A 21 3.37 -24.52 12.37
C VAL A 21 3.50 -24.29 13.86
N ALA A 22 3.57 -25.41 14.56
CA ALA A 22 4.08 -25.50 15.92
C ALA A 22 5.59 -25.73 15.83
N CYS A 23 6.36 -24.83 16.42
CA CYS A 23 7.68 -25.09 16.98
C CYS A 23 7.88 -23.94 17.99
N GLY A 24 7.92 -24.13 19.30
CA GLY A 24 8.40 -25.28 20.05
C GLY A 24 9.67 -24.85 20.79
N GLY A 25 9.53 -24.49 22.07
CA GLY A 25 10.62 -24.28 23.04
C GLY A 25 10.90 -22.81 23.39
N ALA A 26 11.00 -22.37 24.64
CA ALA A 26 11.17 -23.08 25.90
C ALA A 26 10.56 -22.28 27.08
N ALA A 27 10.18 -23.01 28.12
CA ALA A 27 9.54 -22.51 29.34
C ALA A 27 10.55 -22.00 30.38
N ALA A 28 10.18 -20.93 31.09
CA ALA A 28 10.54 -20.73 32.50
C ALA A 28 9.45 -19.91 33.20
N ALA A 29 9.02 -20.41 34.37
CA ALA A 29 7.89 -19.97 35.18
C ALA A 29 8.26 -18.81 36.15
N PRO A 30 7.29 -18.21 36.87
CA PRO A 30 7.35 -16.82 37.35
C PRO A 30 7.78 -16.68 38.82
N ALA A 31 8.10 -15.44 39.23
CA ALA A 31 7.85 -14.97 40.59
C ALA A 31 7.57 -13.45 40.62
N PRO A 32 6.65 -12.97 41.48
CA PRO A 32 6.20 -11.57 41.51
C PRO A 32 6.83 -10.73 42.64
N ASN A 33 6.61 -9.42 42.49
CA ASN A 33 6.47 -8.40 43.53
C ASN A 33 7.74 -7.81 44.19
N ALA A 34 8.02 -6.54 43.86
CA ALA A 34 8.41 -5.53 44.84
C ALA A 34 7.97 -4.13 44.36
N THR A 35 7.10 -3.51 45.15
CA THR A 35 6.68 -2.11 45.07
C THR A 35 7.85 -1.20 45.44
N ALA A 36 8.07 -0.11 44.69
CA ALA A 36 8.62 1.15 45.22
C ALA A 36 8.40 2.32 44.23
N ALA A 37 7.53 3.24 44.66
CA ALA A 37 7.50 4.70 44.46
C ALA A 37 8.11 5.36 43.19
N SER A 38 7.21 5.99 42.43
CA SER A 38 7.23 7.34 41.79
C SER A 38 8.57 8.04 41.49
N PRO A 39 8.68 8.69 40.31
CA PRO A 39 8.10 10.02 40.20
C PRO A 39 7.12 10.18 39.03
N VAL A 40 6.08 10.98 39.25
CA VAL A 40 5.25 11.55 38.19
C VAL A 40 6.16 12.36 37.27
N VAL A 41 6.34 11.87 36.04
CA VAL A 41 6.80 12.71 34.93
C VAL A 41 5.57 13.29 34.25
N LEU A 42 5.33 14.57 34.52
CA LEU A 42 4.41 15.38 33.74
C LEU A 42 5.07 15.64 32.38
N SER A 43 4.78 14.78 31.40
CA SER A 43 5.19 14.99 30.02
C SER A 43 3.96 15.38 29.21
N THR A 44 3.93 16.67 28.90
CA THR A 44 3.07 17.42 27.98
C THR A 44 2.43 16.59 26.85
N PRO A 45 1.12 16.69 26.56
CA PRO A 45 0.56 16.17 25.32
C PRO A 45 0.99 17.09 24.19
N GLY A 46 2.03 16.72 23.47
CA GLY A 46 2.66 17.63 22.52
C GLY A 46 3.56 16.93 21.53
N ALA A 47 2.97 16.10 20.69
CA ALA A 47 3.23 16.06 19.25
C ALA A 47 2.43 14.89 18.68
N THR A 48 1.35 15.18 17.97
CA THR A 48 0.89 14.33 16.89
C THR A 48 2.09 14.16 15.96
N GLY A 49 2.83 13.07 16.12
CA GLY A 49 3.87 12.68 15.20
C GLY A 49 3.21 12.54 13.85
N ALA A 50 3.44 13.51 12.97
CA ALA A 50 3.15 13.34 11.56
C ALA A 50 3.77 11.99 11.15
N PRO A 51 3.04 11.13 10.41
CA PRO A 51 3.61 9.87 10.00
C PRO A 51 4.94 10.18 9.32
N ALA A 52 6.03 9.65 9.87
CA ALA A 52 7.32 9.72 9.23
C ALA A 52 7.10 9.20 7.81
N ALA A 53 7.35 10.04 6.80
CA ALA A 53 7.15 9.67 5.42
C ALA A 53 7.99 8.42 5.18
N ALA A 54 7.33 7.26 5.13
CA ALA A 54 7.97 6.00 4.84
C ALA A 54 8.65 6.23 3.49
N SER A 55 9.98 6.21 3.50
CA SER A 55 10.78 6.34 2.29
C SER A 55 10.63 5.03 1.53
N THR A 56 9.48 4.86 0.87
CA THR A 56 9.23 3.74 -0.01
C THR A 56 10.22 3.86 -1.15
N THR A 57 11.03 2.83 -1.36
CA THR A 57 11.97 2.82 -2.48
C THR A 57 11.16 2.99 -3.77
N LYS A 58 11.46 4.05 -4.53
CA LYS A 58 10.76 4.33 -5.79
C LYS A 58 11.19 3.31 -6.84
N ALA A 59 10.26 2.90 -7.70
CA ALA A 59 10.59 2.08 -8.87
C ALA A 59 11.01 2.98 -10.04
N SER A 60 12.01 2.56 -10.81
CA SER A 60 12.36 3.24 -12.07
C SER A 60 11.22 3.13 -13.07
N ALA A 61 10.69 4.26 -13.51
CA ALA A 61 9.64 4.33 -14.51
C ALA A 61 10.07 3.76 -15.87
N ASN A 62 11.38 3.76 -16.17
CA ASN A 62 11.96 3.30 -17.44
C ASN A 62 12.51 1.87 -17.37
N ASN A 63 13.04 1.44 -16.22
CA ASN A 63 13.83 0.21 -16.13
C ASN A 63 13.29 -0.82 -15.15
N ALA A 64 12.37 -0.47 -14.25
CA ALA A 64 11.81 -1.45 -13.31
C ALA A 64 11.01 -2.52 -14.06
N THR A 65 11.07 -3.77 -13.57
CA THR A 65 10.21 -4.85 -14.04
C THR A 65 8.75 -4.62 -13.65
N ALA A 66 7.81 -5.32 -14.28
CA ALA A 66 6.40 -5.29 -13.91
C ALA A 66 6.19 -5.59 -12.40
N ALA A 67 6.91 -6.58 -11.86
CA ALA A 67 6.82 -6.94 -10.44
C ALA A 67 7.33 -5.83 -9.51
N GLN A 68 8.41 -5.14 -9.89
CA GLN A 68 8.93 -4.00 -9.13
C GLN A 68 7.98 -2.79 -9.18
N LEU A 69 7.38 -2.51 -10.34
CA LEU A 69 6.35 -1.48 -10.46
C LEU A 69 5.11 -1.83 -9.63
N GLN A 70 4.64 -3.08 -9.70
CA GLN A 70 3.51 -3.58 -8.92
C GLN A 70 3.74 -3.33 -7.43
N ALA A 71 4.87 -3.80 -6.90
CA ALA A 71 5.20 -3.65 -5.49
C ALA A 71 5.29 -2.18 -5.06
N ALA A 72 5.88 -1.30 -5.88
CA ALA A 72 5.98 0.12 -5.58
C ALA A 72 4.61 0.83 -5.58
N LEU A 73 3.75 0.51 -6.55
CA LEU A 73 2.41 1.09 -6.63
C LEU A 73 1.50 0.58 -5.49
N GLU A 74 1.59 -0.69 -5.13
CA GLU A 74 0.88 -1.26 -3.97
C GLU A 74 1.37 -0.67 -2.65
N ALA A 75 2.68 -0.51 -2.48
CA ALA A 75 3.26 0.15 -1.31
C ALA A 75 2.84 1.62 -1.17
N ALA A 76 2.60 2.31 -2.29
CA ALA A 76 2.04 3.66 -2.32
C ALA A 76 0.51 3.70 -2.10
N GLY A 77 -0.15 2.54 -1.98
CA GLY A 77 -1.59 2.42 -1.80
C GLY A 77 -2.38 2.80 -3.05
N VAL A 78 -1.84 2.58 -4.25
CA VAL A 78 -2.53 2.84 -5.51
C VAL A 78 -3.63 1.78 -5.72
N PRO A 79 -4.92 2.17 -5.80
CA PRO A 79 -5.98 1.21 -6.12
C PRO A 79 -5.80 0.68 -7.55
N ASN A 80 -6.09 -0.62 -7.74
CA ASN A 80 -5.92 -1.30 -9.03
C ASN A 80 -4.50 -1.21 -9.60
N ALA A 81 -3.46 -1.33 -8.76
CA ALA A 81 -2.04 -1.20 -9.14
C ALA A 81 -1.67 -1.94 -10.42
N SER A 82 -2.10 -3.21 -10.59
CA SER A 82 -1.80 -4.02 -11.78
C SER A 82 -2.22 -3.38 -13.10
N ARG A 83 -3.34 -2.66 -13.11
CA ARG A 83 -3.80 -1.94 -14.28
C ARG A 83 -2.86 -0.79 -14.62
N TRP A 84 -2.40 -0.04 -13.62
CA TRP A 84 -1.46 1.07 -13.81
C TRP A 84 -0.05 0.61 -14.19
N VAL A 85 0.40 -0.56 -13.72
CA VAL A 85 1.67 -1.17 -14.15
C VAL A 85 1.70 -1.35 -15.67
N ILE A 86 0.60 -1.80 -16.26
CA ILE A 86 0.48 -2.00 -17.72
C ILE A 86 0.66 -0.65 -18.43
N GLU A 87 -0.08 0.38 -18.01
CA GLU A 87 0.02 1.71 -18.62
C GLU A 87 1.42 2.32 -18.47
N VAL A 88 2.04 2.18 -17.30
CA VAL A 88 3.39 2.72 -17.06
C VAL A 88 4.41 2.04 -17.98
N GLN A 89 4.27 0.75 -18.27
CA GLN A 89 5.17 0.04 -19.19
C GLN A 89 4.88 0.37 -20.66
N GLU A 90 3.61 0.40 -21.04
CA GLU A 90 3.16 0.63 -22.42
C GLU A 90 3.72 1.94 -22.99
N TYR A 91 3.76 3.00 -22.18
CA TYR A 91 4.16 4.32 -22.66
C TYR A 91 5.66 4.64 -22.47
N ARG A 92 6.48 3.65 -22.08
CA ARG A 92 7.94 3.81 -22.08
C ARG A 92 8.48 4.09 -23.49
N PRO A 93 9.64 4.75 -23.63
CA PRO A 93 10.41 5.40 -22.57
C PRO A 93 9.85 6.78 -22.17
N TYR A 94 10.09 7.18 -20.93
CA TYR A 94 9.86 8.54 -20.42
C TYR A 94 11.17 9.36 -20.51
N PRO A 95 11.11 10.67 -20.79
CA PRO A 95 12.31 11.52 -20.79
C PRO A 95 12.94 11.56 -19.39
N ASN A 96 14.26 11.36 -19.28
CA ASN A 96 14.94 11.35 -17.98
C ASN A 96 15.01 12.73 -17.31
N ASP A 97 14.91 13.80 -18.10
CA ASP A 97 14.91 15.19 -17.60
C ASP A 97 13.51 15.71 -17.22
N ASP A 98 12.45 14.90 -17.42
CA ASP A 98 11.06 15.28 -17.09
C ASP A 98 10.64 14.81 -15.70
N LEU A 99 11.18 15.47 -14.66
CA LEU A 99 10.86 15.18 -13.26
C LEU A 99 9.36 15.33 -12.92
N SER A 100 8.60 16.04 -13.77
CA SER A 100 7.16 16.23 -13.62
C SER A 100 6.33 15.07 -14.16
N PHE A 101 6.96 14.14 -14.89
CA PHE A 101 6.31 13.04 -15.59
C PHE A 101 5.17 13.51 -16.51
N ALA A 102 5.35 14.63 -17.21
CA ALA A 102 4.33 15.24 -18.08
C ALA A 102 3.78 14.25 -19.12
N LYS A 103 4.67 13.45 -19.76
CA LYS A 103 4.24 12.40 -20.70
C LYS A 103 3.34 11.36 -20.02
N LEU A 104 3.76 10.80 -18.89
CA LEU A 104 2.98 9.79 -18.15
C LEU A 104 1.63 10.36 -17.72
N LYS A 105 1.60 11.58 -17.16
CA LYS A 105 0.37 12.26 -16.77
C LYS A 105 -0.60 12.39 -17.95
N SER A 106 -0.12 12.81 -19.12
CA SER A 106 -0.94 12.91 -20.33
C SER A 106 -1.52 11.57 -20.77
N GLN A 107 -0.76 10.49 -20.65
CA GLN A 107 -1.23 9.16 -21.04
C GLN A 107 -2.24 8.59 -20.04
N LEU A 108 -1.98 8.75 -18.73
CA LEU A 108 -2.90 8.28 -17.69
C LEU A 108 -4.22 9.06 -17.65
N ALA A 109 -4.21 10.35 -18.01
CA ALA A 109 -5.40 11.20 -18.05
C ALA A 109 -6.53 10.63 -18.93
N LYS A 110 -6.20 9.85 -19.97
CA LYS A 110 -7.17 9.18 -20.85
C LYS A 110 -8.10 8.22 -20.11
N TYR A 111 -7.67 7.75 -18.95
CA TYR A 111 -8.39 6.79 -18.13
C TYR A 111 -9.02 7.40 -16.88
N ASN A 112 -8.95 8.74 -16.76
CA ASN A 112 -9.55 9.51 -15.69
C ASN A 112 -9.26 8.99 -14.27
N PRO A 113 -7.99 8.72 -13.88
CA PRO A 113 -7.68 8.43 -12.49
C PRO A 113 -8.10 9.60 -11.59
N SER A 114 -8.52 9.29 -10.37
CA SER A 114 -8.66 10.31 -9.32
C SER A 114 -7.32 11.03 -9.09
N ALA A 115 -7.38 12.29 -8.67
CA ALA A 115 -6.18 13.10 -8.42
C ALA A 115 -5.25 12.46 -7.37
N ASP A 116 -5.83 11.84 -6.33
CA ASP A 116 -5.08 11.07 -5.31
C ASP A 116 -4.36 9.86 -5.93
N THR A 117 -5.06 9.04 -6.73
CA THR A 117 -4.47 7.89 -7.44
C THR A 117 -3.30 8.32 -8.32
N LEU A 118 -3.48 9.38 -9.13
CA LEU A 118 -2.40 9.91 -9.97
C LEU A 118 -1.21 10.36 -9.12
N SER A 119 -1.45 11.07 -8.02
CA SER A 119 -0.39 11.55 -7.13
C SER A 119 0.40 10.41 -6.51
N ARG A 120 -0.26 9.32 -6.09
CA ARG A 120 0.38 8.11 -5.56
C ARG A 120 1.22 7.39 -6.61
N ILE A 121 0.72 7.28 -7.84
CA ILE A 121 1.49 6.70 -8.95
C ILE A 121 2.78 7.49 -9.16
N LEU A 122 2.71 8.83 -9.24
CA LEU A 122 3.89 9.67 -9.41
C LEU A 122 4.84 9.60 -8.21
N ALA A 123 4.31 9.52 -7.00
CA ALA A 123 5.10 9.37 -5.78
C ALA A 123 5.85 8.03 -5.72
N ALA A 124 5.35 6.97 -6.36
CA ALA A 124 5.99 5.65 -6.38
C ALA A 124 7.11 5.50 -7.43
N LEU A 125 7.23 6.45 -8.36
CA LEU A 125 8.12 6.35 -9.51
C LEU A 125 9.32 7.31 -9.40
N SER A 126 10.40 6.93 -10.08
CA SER A 126 11.59 7.76 -10.34
C SER A 126 12.04 7.62 -11.78
N LEU A 127 12.77 8.62 -12.28
CA LEU A 127 13.56 8.50 -13.50
C LEU A 127 14.97 7.99 -13.14
N PRO A 128 15.63 7.24 -14.05
CA PRO A 128 17.00 6.77 -13.86
C PRO A 128 18.04 7.90 -13.96
#